data_AF-A0A7J5TVL5-F1
#
_entry.id   AF-A0A7J5TVL5-F1
#
_cell.length_a   1.000
_cell.length_b   1.000
_cell.length_c   1.000
_cell.angle_alpha   90.00
_cell.angle_beta   90.00
_cell.angle_gamma   90.00
#
_symmetry.space_group_name_H-M   'P 1'
#
loop_
_entity.id
_entity.type
_entity.pdbx_description
1 polymer ?
#
loop_
_entity_poly.entity_id
_entity_poly.type
_entity_poly.pdbx_seq_one_letter_code
_entity_poly.pdbx_strand_id
1 'polypeptide(L)'
;MAILEDTDAKGCPRPFSITFCTADQAKGTGGEIIHYKRAVWHVAGGRVKASDRDAARVDDQGPKSKRPNHAANWTRNIRGLDTDQIRKIHIHLILEINGKPVR
;
A
#
# COMPACT_ATOMS: atom_id res chain seq x y z
N MET A 1 9.49 -5.56 1.26
CA MET A 1 8.69 -4.31 1.11
C MET A 1 8.40 -3.94 -0.35
N ALA A 2 9.15 -4.44 -1.35
CA ALA A 2 8.96 -4.10 -2.76
C ALA A 2 7.58 -4.49 -3.35
N ILE A 3 6.89 -5.49 -2.80
CA ILE A 3 5.61 -5.98 -3.34
C ILE A 3 4.46 -4.98 -3.16
N LEU A 4 4.48 -4.20 -2.07
CA LEU A 4 3.41 -3.22 -1.81
C LEU A 4 3.52 -2.01 -2.74
N GLU A 5 4.74 -1.58 -3.02
CA GLU A 5 5.05 -0.43 -3.88
C GLU A 5 5.17 -0.83 -5.36
N ASP A 6 4.79 -2.06 -5.71
CA ASP A 6 4.86 -2.54 -7.09
C ASP A 6 3.89 -1.74 -7.96
N THR A 7 4.45 -1.17 -9.02
CA THR A 7 3.68 -0.45 -10.02
C THR A 7 3.82 -1.17 -11.36
N ASP A 8 2.78 -1.15 -12.16
CA ASP A 8 2.88 -1.57 -13.55
C ASP A 8 3.82 -0.64 -14.35
N ALA A 9 4.07 -1.00 -15.61
CA ALA A 9 4.87 -0.20 -16.53
C ALA A 9 4.29 1.22 -16.78
N LYS A 10 3.05 1.49 -16.38
CA LYS A 10 2.38 2.79 -16.48
C LYS A 10 2.45 3.59 -15.18
N GLY A 11 3.14 3.08 -14.15
CA GLY A 11 3.22 3.69 -12.83
C GLY A 11 1.94 3.58 -12.01
N CYS A 12 0.98 2.74 -12.42
CA CYS A 12 -0.23 2.47 -11.65
C CYS A 12 0.08 1.39 -10.59
N PRO A 13 -0.37 1.57 -9.33
CA PRO A 13 -0.14 0.59 -8.28
C PRO A 13 -0.86 -0.72 -8.60
N ARG A 14 -0.15 -1.85 -8.48
CA ARG A 14 -0.72 -3.18 -8.73
C ARG A 14 -1.66 -3.56 -7.57
N PRO A 15 -2.88 -4.04 -7.84
CA PRO A 15 -3.74 -4.57 -6.79
C PRO A 15 -3.14 -5.82 -6.15
N PHE A 16 -3.24 -5.92 -4.82
CA PHE A 16 -2.81 -7.07 -4.04
C PHE A 16 -3.83 -7.40 -2.94
N SER A 17 -3.81 -8.63 -2.42
CA SER A 17 -4.50 -8.96 -1.17
C SER A 17 -3.57 -8.75 0.01
N ILE A 18 -4.10 -8.29 1.14
CA ILE A 18 -3.32 -8.04 2.35
C ILE A 18 -4.13 -8.34 3.61
N THR A 19 -3.47 -8.97 4.57
CA THR A 19 -3.98 -9.19 5.93
C THR A 19 -3.05 -8.48 6.90
N PHE A 20 -3.58 -7.63 7.78
CA PHE A 20 -2.78 -6.89 8.76
C PHE A 20 -3.52 -6.70 10.08
N CYS A 21 -2.76 -6.51 11.14
CA CYS A 21 -3.27 -6.21 12.47
C CYS A 21 -3.36 -4.68 12.69
N THR A 22 -4.41 -4.22 13.35
CA THR A 22 -4.53 -2.81 13.76
C THR A 22 -3.69 -2.53 15.01
N ALA A 23 -3.10 -1.34 15.07
CA ALA A 23 -2.50 -0.82 16.28
C ALA A 23 -2.67 0.70 16.32
N ASP A 24 -3.39 1.19 17.31
CA ASP A 24 -3.49 2.60 17.69
C ASP A 24 -2.70 2.79 18.97
N GLN A 25 -1.43 3.18 18.83
CA GLN A 25 -0.52 3.40 19.96
C GLN A 25 -0.96 4.57 20.84
N ALA A 26 -1.64 5.57 20.28
CA ALA A 26 -2.07 6.74 21.04
C ALA A 26 -3.21 6.38 22.00
N LYS A 27 -4.12 5.51 21.57
CA LYS A 27 -5.23 5.02 22.40
C LYS A 27 -4.91 3.74 23.15
N GLY A 28 -3.76 3.12 22.91
CA GLY A 28 -3.41 1.81 23.47
C GLY A 28 -4.37 0.70 23.04
N THR A 29 -4.99 0.83 21.86
CA THR A 29 -5.98 -0.13 21.33
C THR A 29 -5.47 -0.73 20.01
N GLY A 30 -6.05 -1.86 19.59
CA GLY A 30 -5.62 -2.58 18.40
C GLY A 30 -5.86 -4.07 18.54
N GLY A 31 -5.17 -4.87 17.74
CA GLY A 31 -5.29 -6.34 17.75
C GLY A 31 -6.33 -6.88 16.77
N GLU A 32 -7.09 -6.02 16.08
CA GLU A 32 -8.05 -6.45 15.08
C GLU A 32 -7.33 -6.85 13.80
N ILE A 33 -7.65 -8.03 13.28
CA ILE A 33 -7.12 -8.52 12.00
C ILE A 33 -8.05 -8.05 10.88
N ILE A 34 -7.54 -7.20 10.01
CA ILE A 34 -8.24 -6.71 8.83
C ILE A 34 -7.72 -7.44 7.59
N HIS A 35 -8.65 -7.89 6.76
CA HIS A 35 -8.35 -8.51 5.48
C HIS A 35 -8.93 -7.69 4.33
N TYR A 36 -8.06 -7.30 3.39
CA TYR A 36 -8.47 -6.75 2.11
C TYR A 36 -8.18 -7.75 1.00
N LYS A 37 -9.24 -8.15 0.29
CA LYS A 37 -9.13 -9.00 -0.90
C LYS A 37 -8.44 -8.25 -2.05
N ARG A 38 -8.74 -6.96 -2.18
CA ARG A 38 -8.15 -6.07 -3.19
C ARG A 38 -7.79 -4.73 -2.57
N ALA A 39 -6.49 -4.44 -2.51
CA ALA A 39 -5.94 -3.16 -2.07
C ALA A 39 -4.86 -2.67 -3.03
N VAL A 40 -4.64 -1.36 -3.05
CA VAL A 40 -3.56 -0.71 -3.82
C VAL A 40 -2.75 0.19 -2.90
N TRP A 41 -1.47 0.37 -3.21
CA TRP A 41 -0.64 1.37 -2.54
C TRP A 41 -1.11 2.78 -2.89
N HIS A 42 -1.21 3.62 -1.86
CA HIS A 42 -1.69 4.99 -1.97
C HIS A 42 -0.59 5.98 -1.58
N VAL A 43 -0.36 6.99 -2.43
CA VAL A 43 0.52 8.12 -2.14
C VAL A 43 -0.32 9.39 -2.08
N ALA A 44 -0.29 10.07 -0.94
CA ALA A 44 -1.00 11.35 -0.79
C ALA A 44 -0.38 12.39 -1.73
N GLY A 45 -1.21 13.05 -2.55
CA GLY A 45 -0.78 14.09 -3.51
C GLY A 45 -0.35 13.60 -4.90
N GLY A 46 -0.43 12.30 -5.19
CA GLY A 46 -0.04 11.72 -6.48
C GLY A 46 -0.96 10.58 -6.91
N ARG A 47 -1.40 10.61 -8.16
CA ARG A 47 -2.50 9.83 -8.77
C ARG A 47 -2.50 8.34 -8.38
N VAL A 48 -3.42 7.95 -7.51
CA VAL A 48 -4.07 6.64 -7.64
C VAL A 48 -5.37 6.88 -8.39
N LYS A 49 -5.27 6.98 -9.73
CA LYS A 49 -6.44 6.66 -10.55
C LYS A 49 -6.65 5.17 -10.35
N ALA A 50 -7.71 4.81 -9.63
CA ALA A 50 -8.20 3.44 -9.66
C ALA A 50 -8.42 3.12 -11.14
N SER A 51 -7.62 2.22 -11.69
CA SER A 51 -7.68 1.88 -13.11
C SER A 51 -8.92 1.04 -13.36
N ASP A 52 -10.07 1.72 -13.45
CA ASP A 52 -11.15 1.28 -14.32
C ASP A 52 -10.71 1.55 -15.76
N ARG A 53 -10.35 0.45 -16.44
CA ARG A 53 -10.24 0.31 -17.90
C ARG A 53 -9.13 1.10 -18.60
N ASP A 54 -8.74 0.52 -19.75
CA ASP A 54 -7.89 1.06 -20.80
C ASP A 54 -7.72 2.59 -20.84
N ALA A 55 -6.46 3.06 -20.82
CA ALA A 55 -5.95 4.09 -21.76
C ALA A 55 -4.48 4.50 -21.46
N ALA A 56 -3.70 4.54 -22.54
CA ALA A 56 -2.64 5.50 -22.90
C ALA A 56 -1.55 5.96 -21.90
N ARG A 57 -0.30 5.55 -22.24
CA ARG A 57 1.02 6.25 -22.26
C ARG A 57 1.22 7.52 -21.40
N VAL A 58 2.31 7.59 -20.62
CA VAL A 58 3.60 8.25 -20.95
C VAL A 58 4.67 7.93 -19.87
N ASP A 59 5.91 7.83 -20.34
CA ASP A 59 7.17 7.54 -19.62
C ASP A 59 7.66 8.77 -18.83
N ASP A 60 8.29 8.54 -17.66
CA ASP A 60 9.49 9.24 -17.16
C ASP A 60 9.72 8.83 -15.68
N GLN A 61 10.77 8.05 -15.39
CA GLN A 61 11.26 7.86 -14.01
C GLN A 61 12.76 8.11 -13.94
N GLY A 62 13.14 9.37 -13.71
CA GLY A 62 14.48 9.75 -13.27
C GLY A 62 14.89 9.14 -11.91
N PRO A 63 16.19 9.22 -11.56
CA PRO A 63 16.77 8.48 -10.44
C PRO A 63 16.25 8.96 -9.07
N LYS A 64 15.58 8.06 -8.34
CA LYS A 64 15.08 8.30 -6.98
C LYS A 64 16.25 8.42 -5.98
N SER A 65 16.53 9.65 -5.53
CA SER A 65 17.46 9.95 -4.45
C SER A 65 17.05 9.23 -3.15
N LYS A 66 17.97 8.44 -2.55
CA LYS A 66 17.78 7.77 -1.26
C LYS A 66 17.82 8.81 -0.13
N ARG A 67 16.67 9.35 0.26
CA ARG A 67 16.50 10.08 1.52
C ARG A 67 16.16 9.08 2.64
N PRO A 68 17.00 8.89 3.68
CA PRO A 68 16.75 7.93 4.75
C PRO A 68 15.66 8.47 5.69
N ASN A 69 14.40 8.33 5.28
CA ASN A 69 13.24 8.77 6.06
C ASN A 69 12.65 7.57 6.82
N HIS A 70 13.25 7.24 7.98
CA HIS A 70 12.97 6.02 8.75
C HIS A 70 11.47 5.79 9.06
N ALA A 71 10.73 6.85 9.42
CA ALA A 71 9.30 6.74 9.71
C ALA A 71 8.43 6.49 8.46
N ALA A 72 8.79 7.10 7.32
CA ALA A 72 8.13 6.84 6.05
C ALA A 72 8.41 5.42 5.57
N ASN A 73 9.59 4.88 5.91
CA ASN A 73 9.95 3.52 5.55
C ASN A 73 9.14 2.46 6.32
N TRP A 74 8.62 2.78 7.50
CA TRP A 74 7.91 1.81 8.34
C TRP A 74 6.38 1.84 8.22
N THR A 75 5.81 2.86 7.60
CA THR A 75 4.36 2.96 7.38
C THR A 75 4.02 3.06 5.90
N ARG A 76 2.91 2.47 5.48
CA ARG A 76 2.38 2.58 4.10
C ARG A 76 0.92 2.94 4.13
N ASN A 77 0.50 3.83 3.25
CA ASN A 77 -0.93 4.04 3.02
C ASN A 77 -1.39 3.05 1.97
N ILE A 78 -2.50 2.36 2.26
CA ILE A 78 -3.17 1.47 1.33
C ILE A 78 -4.61 1.92 1.17
N ARG A 79 -5.19 1.70 -0.01
CA ARG A 79 -6.61 1.93 -0.29
C ARG A 79 -7.27 0.58 -0.56
N GLY A 80 -8.27 0.22 0.22
CA GLY A 80 -9.12 -0.94 -0.06
C GLY A 80 -10.02 -0.61 -1.25
N LEU A 81 -9.98 -1.40 -2.32
CA LEU A 81 -10.77 -1.13 -3.53
C LEU A 81 -12.27 -1.43 -3.33
N ASP A 82 -12.61 -2.35 -2.42
CA ASP A 82 -14.00 -2.75 -2.19
C ASP A 82 -14.75 -1.73 -1.29
N THR A 83 -14.04 -1.07 -0.37
CA THR A 83 -14.63 -0.16 0.63
C THR A 83 -14.26 1.32 0.41
N ASP A 84 -13.36 1.58 -0.54
CA ASP A 84 -12.70 2.86 -0.79
C ASP A 84 -11.94 3.47 0.40
N GLN A 85 -11.75 2.71 1.48
CA GLN A 85 -11.11 3.22 2.70
C GLN A 85 -9.59 3.29 2.54
N ILE A 86 -9.03 4.46 2.85
CA ILE A 86 -7.58 4.67 2.95
C ILE A 86 -7.14 4.42 4.39
N ARG A 87 -6.15 3.56 4.58
CA ARG A 87 -5.56 3.26 5.89
C ARG A 87 -4.06 3.36 5.84
N LYS A 88 -3.48 3.99 6.87
CA LYS A 88 -2.04 3.96 7.13
C LYS A 88 -1.74 2.73 7.98
N ILE A 89 -0.93 1.82 7.44
CA ILE A 89 -0.55 0.58 8.09
C ILE A 89 0.94 0.58 8.41
N HIS A 90 1.30 0.00 9.55
CA HIS A 90 2.69 -0.26 9.89
C HIS A 90 3.13 -1.58 9.24
N ILE A 91 4.28 -1.59 8.58
CA ILE A 91 4.72 -2.73 7.77
C ILE A 91 4.96 -4.01 8.58
N HIS A 92 5.39 -3.90 9.84
CA HIS A 92 5.54 -5.03 10.77
C HIS A 92 4.22 -5.62 11.27
N LEU A 93 3.08 -4.95 11.05
CA LEU A 93 1.76 -5.47 11.41
C LEU A 93 1.12 -6.25 10.27
N ILE A 94 1.81 -6.37 9.12
CA ILE A 94 1.34 -7.16 7.99
C ILE A 94 1.59 -8.63 8.28
N LEU A 95 0.53 -9.42 8.20
CA LEU A 95 0.58 -10.86 8.43
C LEU A 95 0.73 -11.61 7.11
N GLU A 96 0.02 -11.17 6.06
CA GLU A 96 0.00 -11.84 4.76
C GLU A 96 -0.11 -10.84 3.61
N ILE A 97 0.53 -11.16 2.48
CA ILE A 97 0.38 -10.45 1.21
C ILE A 97 0.17 -11.49 0.10
N ASN A 98 -0.85 -11.31 -0.73
CA ASN A 98 -1.19 -12.21 -1.85
C ASN A 98 -1.30 -13.69 -1.43
N GLY A 99 -1.89 -13.93 -0.25
CA GLY A 99 -2.06 -15.28 0.32
C GLY A 99 -0.77 -15.93 0.82
N LYS A 100 0.34 -15.16 0.92
CA LYS A 100 1.61 -15.64 1.47
C LYS A 100 1.90 -14.95 2.80
N PRO A 101 2.27 -15.70 3.86
CA PRO A 101 2.64 -15.09 5.13
C PRO A 101 3.90 -14.25 4.99
N VAL A 102 3.89 -13.09 5.61
CA VAL A 102 5.06 -12.20 5.73
C VAL A 102 5.84 -12.63 6.97
N ARG A 103 7.10 -13.02 6.78
CA ARG A 103 8.05 -13.37 7.84
C ARG A 103 9.27 -12.46 7.78
#